data_AF-A0A6J2VWX8-F1
#
_entry.id   AF-A0A6J2VWX8-F1
#
_cell.length_a   1.000
_cell.length_b   1.000
_cell.length_c   1.000
_cell.angle_alpha   90.00
_cell.angle_beta   90.00
_cell.angle_gamma   90.00
#
_symmetry.space_group_name_H-M   'P 1'
#
loop_
_entity.id
_entity.type
_entity.pdbx_description
1 polymer ?
#
loop_
_entity_poly.entity_id
_entity_poly.type
_entity_poly.pdbx_seq_one_letter_code
_entity_poly.pdbx_strand_id
1 'polypeptide(L)'
;MPDWCVDQYRCGTNIPLWLTSPHPQPEDGVVTRQVCGHWSNNCCYYQSNPIRVKACPGNYYVYEFVNPTVCSSAYCSAIANPSPDPCLNYTSLNDTWRATNYSDSTIRCDQSRVWSGWYRLFYQGVSVQMPDWCVNQYRCGTHIPLWLTSPHPQPQDGVVTRQVCGHWSNNCCYYQYNSIRVKGCPGNYYVYEFVRPTSCSSAYCSGNLMNILSDL
;
A
#
# COMPACT_ATOMS: atom_id res chain seq x y z
N MET A 1 -19.71 3.95 -0.25
CA MET A 1 -20.13 5.25 -0.81
C MET A 1 -18.94 5.87 -1.53
N PRO A 2 -19.06 6.56 -2.67
CA PRO A 2 -17.91 7.21 -3.31
C PRO A 2 -17.44 8.42 -2.50
N ASP A 3 -16.13 8.66 -2.50
CA ASP A 3 -15.48 9.88 -1.99
C ASP A 3 -15.01 10.81 -3.13
N TRP A 4 -15.66 10.68 -4.29
CA TRP A 4 -15.51 11.53 -5.47
C TRP A 4 -16.87 11.98 -5.99
N CYS A 5 -16.88 13.08 -6.74
CA CYS A 5 -18.09 13.61 -7.35
C CYS A 5 -18.71 12.60 -8.33
N VAL A 6 -20.00 12.32 -8.15
CA VAL A 6 -20.78 11.44 -9.01
C VAL A 6 -21.62 12.28 -9.96
N ASP A 7 -21.61 11.96 -11.26
CA ASP A 7 -22.42 12.67 -12.26
C ASP A 7 -23.92 12.62 -11.94
N GLN A 8 -24.64 13.68 -12.30
CA GLN A 8 -26.11 13.77 -12.14
C GLN A 8 -26.83 12.57 -12.77
N TYR A 9 -28.01 12.21 -12.24
CA TYR A 9 -28.83 11.09 -12.72
C TYR A 9 -28.21 9.69 -12.58
N ARG A 10 -27.31 9.49 -11.62
CA ARG A 10 -26.70 8.19 -11.28
C ARG A 10 -27.27 7.64 -9.98
N CYS A 11 -26.95 6.39 -9.66
CA CYS A 11 -27.37 5.72 -8.42
C CYS A 11 -28.90 5.64 -8.26
N GLY A 12 -29.64 5.61 -9.38
CA GLY A 12 -31.11 5.54 -9.38
C GLY A 12 -31.80 6.81 -8.88
N THR A 13 -31.10 7.96 -8.89
CA THR A 13 -31.61 9.22 -8.33
C THR A 13 -31.20 10.42 -9.20
N ASN A 14 -31.87 11.56 -9.04
CA ASN A 14 -31.51 12.79 -9.76
C ASN A 14 -30.27 13.46 -9.13
N ILE A 15 -30.23 13.47 -7.79
CA ILE A 15 -29.20 14.13 -6.98
C ILE A 15 -28.38 13.04 -6.26
N PRO A 16 -27.33 12.49 -6.89
CA PRO A 16 -26.48 11.49 -6.25
C PRO A 16 -25.69 12.12 -5.10
N LEU A 17 -25.62 11.41 -3.97
CA LEU A 17 -24.89 11.84 -2.79
C LEU A 17 -23.54 11.11 -2.67
N TRP A 18 -22.49 11.85 -2.32
CA TRP A 18 -21.10 11.38 -2.19
C TRP A 18 -20.37 12.05 -1.00
N LEU A 19 -19.29 11.42 -0.50
CA LEU A 19 -18.50 11.91 0.63
C LEU A 19 -17.51 12.99 0.18
N THR A 20 -17.44 14.12 0.87
CA THR A 20 -16.49 15.20 0.51
C THR A 20 -15.06 14.96 0.98
N SER A 21 -14.80 13.82 1.62
CA SER A 21 -13.49 13.49 2.17
C SER A 21 -13.25 11.99 2.08
N PRO A 22 -11.98 11.56 2.02
CA PRO A 22 -11.65 10.15 1.92
C PRO A 22 -12.24 9.30 3.05
N HIS A 23 -12.38 8.00 2.81
CA HIS A 23 -12.78 7.07 3.86
C HIS A 23 -11.77 7.02 5.02
N PRO A 24 -12.21 6.77 6.27
CA PRO A 24 -11.30 6.57 7.41
C PRO A 24 -10.43 5.33 7.26
N GLN A 25 -9.30 5.29 7.97
CA GLN A 25 -8.53 4.08 8.26
C GLN A 25 -9.10 3.33 9.48
N PRO A 26 -8.78 2.04 9.70
CA PRO A 26 -9.28 1.30 10.86
C PRO A 26 -8.97 1.97 12.20
N GLU A 27 -7.79 2.60 12.33
CA GLU A 27 -7.34 3.31 13.53
C GLU A 27 -8.11 4.60 13.83
N ASP A 28 -8.76 5.20 12.82
CA ASP A 28 -9.55 6.43 13.00
C ASP A 28 -10.86 6.16 13.76
N GLY A 29 -11.27 4.89 13.87
CA GLY A 29 -12.53 4.51 14.49
C GLY A 29 -13.75 5.02 13.72
N VAL A 30 -14.75 5.53 14.45
CA VAL A 30 -15.96 6.10 13.84
C VAL A 30 -15.76 7.59 13.62
N VAL A 31 -15.79 8.02 12.36
CA VAL A 31 -15.66 9.42 11.97
C VAL A 31 -16.95 9.95 11.35
N THR A 32 -17.16 11.26 11.47
CA THR A 32 -18.27 11.96 10.80
C THR A 32 -17.79 12.54 9.48
N ARG A 33 -18.50 12.27 8.39
CA ARG A 33 -18.18 12.76 7.04
C ARG A 33 -19.29 13.63 6.48
N GLN A 34 -18.90 14.74 5.87
CA GLN A 34 -19.82 15.61 5.14
C GLN A 34 -20.24 14.96 3.82
N VAL A 35 -21.47 15.24 3.40
CA VAL A 35 -22.09 14.65 2.22
C VAL A 35 -22.62 15.76 1.31
N CYS A 36 -22.25 15.70 0.03
CA CYS A 36 -22.70 16.62 -0.99
C CYS A 36 -23.57 15.93 -2.02
N GLY A 37 -24.51 16.68 -2.60
CA GLY A 37 -25.35 16.28 -3.73
C GLY A 37 -25.01 17.08 -4.99
N HIS A 38 -24.85 16.38 -6.11
CA HIS A 38 -24.57 17.00 -7.40
C HIS A 38 -25.85 17.49 -8.08
N TRP A 39 -25.88 18.77 -8.45
CA TRP A 39 -26.93 19.35 -9.29
C TRP A 39 -26.38 20.51 -10.12
N SER A 40 -26.95 20.75 -11.30
CA SER A 40 -26.62 21.91 -12.15
C SER A 40 -25.10 22.05 -12.43
N ASN A 41 -24.43 20.91 -12.68
CA ASN A 41 -22.97 20.82 -12.88
C ASN A 41 -22.12 21.31 -11.69
N ASN A 42 -22.71 21.44 -10.49
CA ASN A 42 -22.00 21.69 -9.26
C ASN A 42 -22.06 20.44 -8.37
N CYS A 43 -20.90 19.82 -8.16
CA CYS A 43 -20.72 18.60 -7.37
C CYS A 43 -21.20 18.72 -5.91
N CYS A 44 -21.23 19.92 -5.36
CA CYS A 44 -21.78 20.20 -4.03
C CYS A 44 -22.78 21.35 -4.08
N TYR A 45 -23.76 21.23 -4.98
CA TYR A 45 -24.87 22.17 -5.01
C TYR A 45 -25.74 22.04 -3.76
N TYR A 46 -26.01 20.80 -3.33
CA TYR A 46 -26.78 20.50 -2.13
C TYR A 46 -25.88 19.96 -1.03
N GLN A 47 -26.07 20.46 0.20
CA GLN A 47 -25.46 19.88 1.40
C GLN A 47 -26.48 18.96 2.08
N SER A 48 -26.12 17.68 2.21
CA SER A 48 -26.91 16.72 2.99
C SER A 48 -26.42 16.70 4.43
N ASN A 49 -27.22 16.09 5.31
CA ASN A 49 -26.79 15.79 6.67
C ASN A 49 -25.50 14.94 6.63
N PRO A 50 -24.52 15.23 7.51
CA PRO A 50 -23.34 14.41 7.62
C PRO A 50 -23.70 13.01 8.13
N ILE A 51 -22.88 12.03 7.78
CA ILE A 51 -23.07 10.62 8.18
C ILE A 51 -21.88 10.13 8.99
N ARG A 52 -22.05 9.03 9.73
CA ARG A 52 -20.93 8.38 10.40
C ARG A 52 -20.46 7.17 9.60
N VAL A 53 -19.14 6.98 9.54
CA VAL A 53 -18.52 5.87 8.83
C VAL A 53 -17.31 5.37 9.63
N LYS A 54 -17.08 4.06 9.60
CA LYS A 54 -15.84 3.45 10.07
C LYS A 54 -15.28 2.48 9.05
N ALA A 55 -13.96 2.38 8.99
CA ALA A 55 -13.26 1.28 8.33
C ALA A 55 -13.25 0.06 9.27
N CYS A 56 -13.41 -1.12 8.70
CA CYS A 56 -13.34 -2.38 9.42
C CYS A 56 -12.21 -3.26 8.87
N PRO A 57 -11.59 -4.11 9.72
CA PRO A 57 -10.71 -5.17 9.25
C PRO A 57 -11.40 -6.01 8.18
N GLY A 58 -10.70 -6.35 7.10
CA GLY A 58 -11.29 -7.06 5.95
C GLY A 58 -11.74 -6.15 4.79
N ASN A 59 -11.26 -4.90 4.74
CA ASN A 59 -11.41 -3.98 3.61
C ASN A 59 -12.88 -3.64 3.26
N TYR A 60 -13.68 -3.36 4.28
CA TYR A 60 -15.04 -2.87 4.11
C TYR A 60 -15.35 -1.71 5.06
N TYR A 61 -16.41 -0.98 4.75
CA TYR A 61 -16.87 0.17 5.52
C TYR A 61 -18.27 -0.07 6.05
N VAL A 62 -18.53 0.41 7.27
CA VAL A 62 -19.86 0.43 7.88
C VAL A 62 -20.32 1.87 7.98
N TYR A 63 -21.52 2.14 7.48
CA TYR A 63 -22.10 3.49 7.42
C TYR A 63 -23.35 3.55 8.30
N GLU A 64 -23.48 4.66 9.02
CA GLU A 64 -24.70 5.06 9.70
C GLU A 64 -25.28 6.25 8.92
N PHE A 65 -26.26 5.97 8.06
CA PHE A 65 -26.87 6.96 7.19
C PHE A 65 -27.94 7.78 7.94
N VAL A 66 -28.04 9.05 7.57
CA VAL A 66 -29.11 9.95 8.00
C VAL A 66 -30.03 10.19 6.82
N ASN A 67 -31.34 10.42 7.02
CA ASN A 67 -32.22 10.74 5.90
C ASN A 67 -31.73 12.00 5.16
N PRO A 68 -31.63 11.96 3.81
CA PRO A 68 -31.26 13.13 3.03
C PRO A 68 -32.26 14.28 3.19
N THR A 69 -31.77 15.52 3.08
CA THR A 69 -32.57 16.74 3.23
C THR A 69 -33.33 17.14 1.97
N VAL A 70 -33.03 16.52 0.82
CA VAL A 70 -33.55 16.91 -0.50
C VAL A 70 -34.25 15.74 -1.18
N CYS A 71 -35.44 16.00 -1.75
CA CYS A 71 -36.17 15.01 -2.55
C CYS A 71 -35.36 14.56 -3.77
N SER A 72 -35.57 13.30 -4.20
CA SER A 72 -34.83 12.72 -5.33
C SER A 72 -33.31 12.73 -5.15
N SER A 73 -32.87 12.61 -3.89
CA SER A 73 -31.47 12.35 -3.54
C SER A 73 -31.31 10.96 -2.91
N ALA A 74 -30.16 10.33 -3.16
CA ALA A 74 -29.85 9.02 -2.63
C ALA A 74 -28.33 8.85 -2.44
N TYR A 75 -27.96 8.11 -1.40
CA TYR A 75 -26.58 7.70 -1.16
C TYR A 75 -26.09 6.75 -2.24
N CYS A 76 -25.05 7.16 -2.98
CA CYS A 76 -24.44 6.29 -3.96
C CYS A 76 -23.65 5.16 -3.27
N SER A 77 -23.87 3.93 -3.71
CA SER A 77 -22.91 2.85 -3.51
C SER A 77 -21.94 2.86 -4.69
N ALA A 78 -20.66 3.05 -4.42
CA ALA A 78 -19.63 2.66 -5.35
C ALA A 78 -19.15 1.27 -4.95
N ILE A 79 -18.90 0.41 -5.93
CA ILE A 79 -17.82 -0.57 -5.76
C ILE A 79 -16.62 0.32 -5.47
N ALA A 80 -16.01 0.20 -4.29
CA ALA A 80 -14.79 0.94 -3.99
C ALA A 80 -13.93 0.81 -5.24
N ASN A 81 -13.65 1.91 -5.95
CA ASN A 81 -12.78 1.87 -7.12
C ASN A 81 -11.57 1.12 -6.60
N PRO A 82 -11.35 -0.14 -7.01
CA PRO A 82 -10.23 -0.84 -6.48
C PRO A 82 -9.09 -0.05 -7.13
N SER A 83 -8.38 0.76 -6.35
CA SER A 83 -6.93 0.75 -6.52
C SER A 83 -6.63 -0.74 -6.63
N PRO A 84 -6.27 -1.23 -7.84
CA PRO A 84 -6.29 -2.66 -8.14
C PRO A 84 -5.60 -3.32 -6.96
N ASP A 85 -6.31 -4.21 -6.25
CA ASP A 85 -5.78 -4.75 -5.00
C ASP A 85 -4.34 -5.15 -5.30
N PRO A 86 -3.33 -4.58 -4.61
CA PRO A 86 -1.96 -4.81 -5.01
C PRO A 86 -1.54 -6.26 -4.87
N CYS A 87 -2.34 -7.10 -4.19
CA CYS A 87 -2.23 -8.55 -4.21
C CYS A 87 -2.62 -9.18 -5.56
N LEU A 88 -3.47 -8.53 -6.35
CA LEU A 88 -3.92 -8.99 -7.66
C LEU A 88 -3.20 -8.30 -8.82
N ASN A 89 -2.65 -7.10 -8.60
CA ASN A 89 -1.96 -6.34 -9.63
C ASN A 89 -0.62 -5.79 -9.11
N TYR A 90 0.46 -6.48 -9.45
CA TYR A 90 1.83 -6.12 -9.07
C TYR A 90 2.81 -6.43 -10.19
N THR A 91 3.99 -5.81 -10.13
CA THR A 91 5.14 -6.14 -10.99
C THR A 91 6.04 -7.16 -10.30
N SER A 92 6.39 -8.24 -11.00
CA SER A 92 7.32 -9.24 -10.47
C SER A 92 8.77 -8.73 -10.47
N LEU A 93 9.43 -8.87 -9.32
CA LEU A 93 10.86 -8.62 -9.14
C LEU A 93 11.61 -9.93 -8.94
N ASN A 94 12.11 -10.52 -10.01
CA ASN A 94 12.81 -11.81 -9.99
C ASN A 94 14.33 -11.68 -10.22
N ASP A 95 14.88 -10.51 -9.89
CA ASP A 95 16.31 -10.22 -9.98
C ASP A 95 17.08 -11.07 -8.93
N THR A 96 17.73 -12.16 -9.36
CA THR A 96 18.41 -13.09 -8.45
C THR A 96 19.56 -12.47 -7.66
N TRP A 97 20.14 -11.38 -8.17
CA TRP A 97 21.20 -10.64 -7.49
C TRP A 97 20.75 -9.93 -6.21
N ARG A 98 19.44 -9.77 -5.99
CA ARG A 98 18.87 -9.16 -4.78
C ARG A 98 18.91 -10.08 -3.56
N ALA A 99 19.19 -11.35 -3.75
CA ALA A 99 19.15 -12.33 -2.68
C ALA A 99 20.16 -12.01 -1.57
N THR A 100 19.74 -12.20 -0.32
CA THR A 100 20.56 -11.98 0.89
C THR A 100 21.88 -12.75 0.93
N ASN A 101 22.01 -13.87 0.20
CA ASN A 101 23.24 -14.63 0.06
C ASN A 101 24.08 -14.24 -1.18
N TYR A 102 23.55 -13.42 -2.09
CA TYR A 102 24.26 -13.00 -3.29
C TYR A 102 25.32 -11.95 -2.96
N SER A 103 26.54 -12.18 -3.46
CA SER A 103 27.67 -11.26 -3.40
C SER A 103 28.47 -11.38 -4.69
N ASP A 104 28.87 -10.25 -5.27
CA ASP A 104 29.56 -10.18 -6.55
C ASP A 104 30.43 -8.91 -6.60
N SER A 105 31.40 -8.87 -7.51
CA SER A 105 32.25 -7.70 -7.74
C SER A 105 31.52 -6.58 -8.47
N THR A 106 30.49 -6.93 -9.26
CA THR A 106 29.67 -5.96 -10.00
C THR A 106 28.55 -5.44 -9.10
N ILE A 107 28.67 -4.16 -8.70
CA ILE A 107 27.71 -3.49 -7.82
C ILE A 107 26.50 -3.02 -8.62
N ARG A 108 25.32 -3.36 -8.12
CA ARG A 108 24.01 -2.93 -8.62
C ARG A 108 23.36 -1.99 -7.62
N CYS A 109 22.46 -1.14 -8.12
CA CYS A 109 21.77 -0.17 -7.30
C CYS A 109 20.34 0.05 -7.80
N ASP A 110 19.45 0.42 -6.89
CA ASP A 110 18.04 0.68 -7.20
C ASP A 110 17.74 2.16 -7.49
N GLN A 111 18.77 3.02 -7.44
CA GLN A 111 18.65 4.46 -7.66
C GLN A 111 18.40 4.82 -9.14
N SER A 112 18.90 4.03 -10.09
CA SER A 112 18.68 4.24 -11.54
C SER A 112 17.35 3.70 -12.04
N ARG A 113 16.65 2.90 -11.23
CA ARG A 113 15.36 2.31 -11.58
C ARG A 113 14.22 3.31 -11.32
N VAL A 114 13.28 3.36 -12.27
CA VAL A 114 11.99 4.02 -12.04
C VAL A 114 11.09 3.07 -11.25
N TRP A 115 10.76 3.47 -10.04
CA TRP A 115 9.84 2.76 -9.15
C TRP A 115 8.44 3.33 -9.31
N SER A 116 7.47 2.49 -9.66
CA SER A 116 6.08 2.89 -9.80
C SER A 116 5.17 1.69 -9.52
N GLY A 117 4.19 1.90 -8.64
CA GLY A 117 3.23 0.88 -8.24
C GLY A 117 3.81 -0.19 -7.32
N TRP A 118 3.14 -1.34 -7.30
CA TRP A 118 3.38 -2.42 -6.37
C TRP A 118 4.25 -3.51 -6.97
N TYR A 119 5.10 -4.10 -6.14
CA TYR A 119 6.03 -5.14 -6.55
C TYR A 119 5.94 -6.35 -5.62
N ARG A 120 6.14 -7.54 -6.19
CA ARG A 120 6.32 -8.80 -5.45
C ARG A 120 7.71 -9.34 -5.71
N LEU A 121 8.43 -9.72 -4.65
CA LEU A 121 9.77 -10.27 -4.76
C LEU A 121 9.75 -11.76 -5.07
N PHE A 122 10.65 -12.18 -5.96
CA PHE A 122 10.86 -13.55 -6.35
C PHE A 122 12.36 -13.89 -6.36
N TYR A 123 12.67 -15.14 -6.08
CA TYR A 123 13.99 -15.72 -6.29
C TYR A 123 13.83 -16.99 -7.12
N GLN A 124 14.37 -17.00 -8.32
CA GLN A 124 14.23 -18.13 -9.27
C GLN A 124 12.76 -18.51 -9.51
N GLY A 125 11.86 -17.51 -9.55
CA GLY A 125 10.42 -17.72 -9.74
C GLY A 125 9.66 -18.14 -8.48
N VAL A 126 10.35 -18.40 -7.38
CA VAL A 126 9.73 -18.70 -6.08
C VAL A 126 9.47 -17.40 -5.33
N SER A 127 8.28 -17.27 -4.73
CA SER A 127 7.93 -16.10 -3.92
C SER A 127 8.87 -15.97 -2.73
N VAL A 128 9.43 -14.78 -2.53
CA VAL A 128 10.24 -14.43 -1.36
C VAL A 128 9.81 -13.08 -0.81
N GLN A 129 10.29 -12.75 0.38
CA GLN A 129 10.03 -11.47 1.04
C GLN A 129 11.29 -10.64 1.18
N MET A 130 11.13 -9.33 1.40
CA MET A 130 12.24 -8.49 1.83
C MET A 130 12.63 -8.93 3.24
N PRO A 131 13.92 -8.95 3.62
CA PRO A 131 14.28 -9.28 4.99
C PRO A 131 13.78 -8.20 5.95
N ASP A 132 13.21 -8.63 7.08
CA ASP A 132 12.91 -7.78 8.25
C ASP A 132 13.97 -7.91 9.36
N TRP A 133 15.16 -8.40 8.96
CA TRP A 133 16.37 -8.49 9.78
C TRP A 133 17.56 -7.83 9.09
N CYS A 134 18.58 -7.50 9.89
CA CYS A 134 19.80 -6.89 9.39
C CYS A 134 20.56 -7.83 8.45
N VAL A 135 20.75 -7.38 7.20
CA VAL A 135 21.57 -8.08 6.20
C VAL A 135 22.99 -7.53 6.23
N ASN A 136 23.99 -8.41 6.21
CA ASN A 136 25.40 -8.02 6.20
C ASN A 136 25.74 -7.13 4.99
N GLN A 137 26.65 -6.17 5.17
CA GLN A 137 27.21 -5.32 4.10
C GLN A 137 27.70 -6.18 2.92
N TYR A 138 27.71 -5.60 1.71
CA TYR A 138 28.16 -6.26 0.48
C TYR A 138 27.31 -7.48 0.04
N ARG A 139 26.05 -7.52 0.46
CA ARG A 139 25.05 -8.53 0.04
C ARG A 139 23.99 -7.92 -0.86
N CYS A 140 23.12 -8.76 -1.42
CA CYS A 140 22.05 -8.34 -2.32
C CYS A 140 22.57 -7.60 -3.55
N GLY A 141 23.80 -7.94 -3.98
CA GLY A 141 24.46 -7.37 -5.15
C GLY A 141 24.77 -5.87 -5.01
N THR A 142 24.84 -5.35 -3.78
CA THR A 142 25.08 -3.92 -3.52
C THR A 142 26.00 -3.73 -2.30
N HIS A 143 26.46 -2.50 -2.07
CA HIS A 143 27.28 -2.17 -0.89
C HIS A 143 26.43 -2.03 0.38
N ILE A 144 25.31 -1.31 0.26
CA ILE A 144 24.40 -0.93 1.35
C ILE A 144 23.08 -1.70 1.16
N PRO A 145 22.97 -2.94 1.66
CA PRO A 145 21.73 -3.71 1.57
C PRO A 145 20.62 -3.04 2.36
N LEU A 146 19.43 -2.94 1.74
CA LEU A 146 18.24 -2.37 2.38
C LEU A 146 17.33 -3.47 2.92
N TRP A 147 16.84 -3.27 4.15
CA TRP A 147 16.00 -4.22 4.90
C TRP A 147 14.94 -3.48 5.74
N LEU A 148 13.87 -4.18 6.15
CA LEU A 148 12.76 -3.63 6.94
C LEU A 148 13.06 -3.67 8.43
N THR A 149 12.83 -2.57 9.13
CA THR A 149 13.08 -2.49 10.59
C THR A 149 12.01 -3.12 11.47
N SER A 150 10.90 -3.58 10.90
CA SER A 150 9.78 -4.13 11.64
C SER A 150 9.15 -5.27 10.86
N PRO A 151 8.52 -6.24 11.56
CA PRO A 151 7.92 -7.40 10.93
C PRO A 151 6.89 -7.05 9.87
N HIS A 152 6.74 -7.94 8.90
CA HIS A 152 5.73 -7.83 7.86
C HIS A 152 4.30 -7.79 8.45
N PRO A 153 3.37 -7.02 7.84
CA PRO A 153 1.97 -6.99 8.28
C PRO A 153 1.27 -8.34 8.13
N GLN A 154 0.26 -8.59 8.94
CA GLN A 154 -0.71 -9.65 8.66
C GLN A 154 -1.69 -9.19 7.56
N PRO A 155 -2.35 -10.11 6.83
CA PRO A 155 -3.30 -9.73 5.78
C PRO A 155 -4.41 -8.77 6.25
N GLN A 156 -4.88 -8.92 7.49
CA GLN A 156 -5.90 -8.06 8.09
C GLN A 156 -5.43 -6.63 8.40
N ASP A 157 -4.12 -6.39 8.48
CA ASP A 157 -3.55 -5.07 8.79
C ASP A 157 -3.64 -4.12 7.58
N GLY A 158 -3.97 -4.65 6.39
CA GLY A 158 -4.07 -3.86 5.17
C GLY A 158 -2.71 -3.33 4.71
N VAL A 159 -2.71 -2.12 4.16
CA VAL A 159 -1.48 -1.46 3.72
C VAL A 159 -0.88 -0.69 4.88
N VAL A 160 0.34 -1.05 5.27
CA VAL A 160 1.07 -0.41 6.36
C VAL A 160 2.35 0.24 5.86
N THR A 161 2.84 1.23 6.57
CA THR A 161 4.16 1.83 6.31
C THR A 161 5.23 1.11 7.12
N ARG A 162 6.39 0.84 6.51
CA ARG A 162 7.55 0.22 7.15
C ARG A 162 8.82 1.03 6.89
N GLN A 163 9.58 1.25 7.96
CA GLN A 163 10.84 1.97 7.87
C GLN A 163 11.95 1.08 7.30
N VAL A 164 12.74 1.66 6.40
CA VAL A 164 13.82 0.98 5.68
C VAL A 164 15.18 1.46 6.18
N CYS A 165 16.05 0.51 6.53
CA CYS A 165 17.42 0.78 6.95
C CYS A 165 18.43 0.22 5.95
N GLY A 166 19.55 0.90 5.82
CA GLY A 166 20.73 0.46 5.07
C GLY A 166 21.89 0.14 6.02
N HIS A 167 22.46 -1.06 5.89
CA HIS A 167 23.62 -1.46 6.67
C HIS A 167 24.90 -0.89 6.07
N TRP A 168 25.65 -0.12 6.86
CA TRP A 168 26.98 0.36 6.53
C TRP A 168 27.84 0.54 7.78
N SER A 169 29.17 0.50 7.67
CA SER A 169 30.10 0.76 8.79
C SER A 169 29.79 -0.09 10.04
N ASN A 170 29.41 -1.35 9.84
CA ASN A 170 29.00 -2.30 10.89
C ASN A 170 27.80 -1.84 11.75
N ASN A 171 27.04 -0.87 11.28
CA ASN A 171 25.77 -0.46 11.86
C ASN A 171 24.63 -0.85 10.91
N CYS A 172 23.77 -1.75 11.39
CA CYS A 172 22.61 -2.27 10.65
C CYS A 172 21.67 -1.19 10.13
N CYS A 173 21.59 -0.04 10.80
CA CYS A 173 20.84 1.13 10.36
C CYS A 173 21.69 2.39 10.37
N TYR A 174 22.85 2.33 9.72
CA TYR A 174 23.67 3.52 9.51
C TYR A 174 22.94 4.55 8.65
N TYR A 175 22.28 4.08 7.58
CA TYR A 175 21.46 4.92 6.71
C TYR A 175 19.98 4.66 6.93
N GLN A 176 19.22 5.72 7.16
CA GLN A 176 17.77 5.70 7.18
C GLN A 176 17.24 6.14 5.81
N TYR A 177 16.44 5.29 5.17
CA TYR A 177 15.83 5.58 3.88
C TYR A 177 14.35 5.94 4.07
N ASN A 178 13.72 6.43 2.99
CA ASN A 178 12.28 6.66 2.98
C ASN A 178 11.55 5.36 3.33
N SER A 179 10.54 5.45 4.19
CA SER A 179 9.66 4.33 4.47
C SER A 179 8.91 3.91 3.20
N ILE A 180 8.57 2.63 3.12
CA ILE A 180 7.82 2.05 2.01
C ILE A 180 6.47 1.54 2.50
N ARG A 181 5.51 1.38 1.60
CA ARG A 181 4.23 0.74 1.92
C ARG A 181 4.32 -0.77 1.65
N VAL A 182 3.77 -1.57 2.55
CA VAL A 182 3.81 -3.03 2.53
C VAL A 182 2.41 -3.55 2.79
N LYS A 183 1.99 -4.60 2.09
CA LYS A 183 0.72 -5.30 2.36
C LYS A 183 0.96 -6.81 2.39
N GLY A 184 0.39 -7.46 3.40
CA GLY A 184 0.29 -8.92 3.48
C GLY A 184 -0.89 -9.40 2.62
N CYS A 185 -0.66 -10.41 1.80
CA CYS A 185 -1.66 -10.91 0.85
C CYS A 185 -2.12 -12.32 1.21
N PRO A 186 -3.38 -12.68 0.87
CA PRO A 186 -3.83 -14.07 0.89
C PRO A 186 -2.89 -14.94 0.05
N GLY A 187 -2.50 -16.11 0.56
CA GLY A 187 -1.51 -16.98 -0.09
C GLY A 187 -0.06 -16.78 0.39
N ASN A 188 0.12 -16.15 1.55
CA ASN A 188 1.40 -16.04 2.26
C ASN A 188 2.52 -15.37 1.43
N TYR A 189 2.22 -14.18 0.91
CA TYR A 189 3.23 -13.34 0.27
C TYR A 189 2.95 -11.86 0.54
N TYR A 190 3.93 -11.04 0.17
CA TYR A 190 3.91 -9.61 0.42
C TYR A 190 4.11 -8.83 -0.86
N VAL A 191 3.48 -7.67 -0.91
CA VAL A 191 3.67 -6.69 -1.97
C VAL A 191 4.16 -5.37 -1.37
N TYR A 192 5.02 -4.69 -2.12
CA TYR A 192 5.77 -3.54 -1.67
C TYR A 192 5.63 -2.41 -2.68
N GLU A 193 5.30 -1.22 -2.20
CA GLU A 193 5.38 0.02 -2.96
C GLU A 193 6.72 0.68 -2.63
N PHE A 194 7.75 0.29 -3.37
CA PHE A 194 9.12 0.74 -3.14
C PHE A 194 9.32 2.20 -3.52
N VAL A 195 10.17 2.89 -2.77
CA VAL A 195 10.58 4.27 -3.05
C VAL A 195 12.02 4.27 -3.58
N ARG A 196 12.30 5.07 -4.60
CA ARG A 196 13.65 5.20 -5.16
C ARG A 196 14.67 5.60 -4.08
N PRO A 197 15.73 4.80 -3.81
CA PRO A 197 16.79 5.18 -2.89
C PRO A 197 17.57 6.39 -3.38
N THR A 198 18.14 7.17 -2.46
CA THR A 198 18.87 8.42 -2.76
C THR A 198 20.32 8.20 -3.21
N SER A 199 20.87 6.98 -3.08
CA SER A 199 22.27 6.67 -3.38
C SER A 199 22.40 5.46 -4.31
N CYS A 200 23.29 5.52 -5.31
CA CYS A 200 23.62 4.37 -6.17
C CYS A 200 24.67 3.43 -5.53
N SER A 201 24.46 3.10 -4.27
CA SER A 201 25.20 2.06 -3.56
C SER A 201 24.27 1.23 -2.66
N SER A 202 22.95 1.38 -2.85
CA SER A 202 21.93 0.67 -2.11
C SER A 202 20.88 0.02 -3.02
N ALA A 203 20.33 -1.09 -2.53
CA ALA A 203 19.30 -1.85 -3.19
C ALA A 203 18.44 -2.61 -2.18
N TYR A 204 17.15 -2.77 -2.49
CA TYR A 204 16.21 -3.59 -1.75
C TYR A 204 16.59 -5.07 -1.86
N CYS A 205 16.87 -5.67 -0.70
CA CYS A 205 17.17 -7.09 -0.60
C CYS A 205 15.93 -7.96 -0.78
N SER A 206 16.15 -9.20 -1.20
CA SER A 206 15.17 -10.27 -1.16
C SER A 206 15.69 -11.48 -0.40
N GLY A 207 14.77 -12.29 0.12
CA GLY A 207 15.06 -13.60 0.67
C GLY A 207 15.65 -14.55 -0.38
N ASN A 208 16.13 -15.69 0.09
CA ASN A 208 16.66 -16.77 -0.73
C ASN A 208 15.98 -18.10 -0.33
N LEU A 209 16.27 -19.20 -1.05
CA LEU A 209 15.65 -20.52 -0.79
C LEU A 209 15.91 -21.06 0.63
N MET A 210 17.05 -20.76 1.25
CA MET A 210 17.32 -21.19 2.64
C MET A 210 16.40 -20.49 3.64
N ASN A 211 16.03 -19.23 3.37
CA ASN A 211 15.10 -18.49 4.23
C ASN A 211 13.67 -19.05 4.11
N ILE A 212 13.31 -19.62 2.97
CA ILE A 212 12.00 -20.29 2.80
C ILE A 212 11.96 -21.60 3.62
N LEU A 213 13.07 -22.33 3.64
CA LEU A 213 13.18 -23.60 4.36
C LEU A 213 13.27 -23.42 5.89
N SER A 214 13.69 -22.25 6.39
CA SER A 214 13.68 -21.94 7.82
C SER A 214 12.32 -21.53 8.37
N ASP A 215 11.36 -21.23 7.50
CA ASP A 215 9.99 -20.82 7.85
C ASP A 215 8.98 -21.99 7.76
N LEU A 216 9.46 -23.21 7.47
CA LEU A 216 8.73 -24.48 7.44
C LEU A 216 9.06 -25.35 8.66
#